data_AF-A0A928VV45-F1
#
_entry.id   AF-A0A928VV45-F1
#
_cell.length_a   1.000
_cell.length_b   1.000
_cell.length_c   1.000
_cell.angle_alpha   90.00
_cell.angle_beta   90.00
_cell.angle_gamma   90.00
#
_symmetry.space_group_name_H-M   'P 1'
#
loop_
_entity.id
_entity.type
_entity.pdbx_description
1 polymer ?
#
loop_
_entity_poly.entity_id
_entity_poly.type
_entity_poly.pdbx_seq_one_letter_code
_entity_poly.pdbx_strand_id
1 'polypeptide(L)'
;MTEISKKSTKKSTFSWPVFFLAASMFFTGFAGLVTEYIMGTTIGSLLGGTHVQLKLTIGIMILTMGLGGILQAQFNNKNLIEKFVVVEVLLAIIGSYAPLTLLAVFAHIGKFFPILSLLLVGLLGLLIGFEIPLVMRINEQFVPNLASNTAWIFSLDYIGSFLGAIVWIKFLMPSGRPLTELSFLVAFVNLVVALITFLYFTFRKQVKPLKAGALLLLAVCLLSVGMSRNRTLATHLEQKFFNDPIVYTQTTQYQHIVLTESNSGIVELWLNGHKQFSSYDEKIYHEFLVYPAMETAPRHEKVLILGGGDGLALREVRKYPGVKKIVLVDIDPAMVELARTHPLLKKVNEGAFEDARITIADNPSVYSEKFSTAPILFESKKAGPDGKPIVEKVADVDVLNVDASKFLQNVDEIFDVIIIDFPDPSSADLARLYSTMVFDRVRERLARFGVMSIQSTSPVHAKDAFLSIGKTLNASGFDTIPYHQNVPSFGEWGWHLCTRSNENYSRDLKEKIANIEKYSISTEFIHPELFRASTIFGKSWLESDKAAVNTISNPTLIVQYLESAWNFVE
;
A
#
# COMPACT_ATOMS: atom_id res chain seq x y z
N MET A 1 -31.11 -16.96 -71.96
CA MET A 1 -32.06 -16.25 -71.07
C MET A 1 -32.19 -17.08 -69.81
N THR A 2 -31.91 -16.46 -68.65
CA THR A 2 -32.22 -16.89 -67.25
C THR A 2 -31.67 -18.26 -66.81
N GLU A 3 -30.80 -18.38 -65.80
CA GLU A 3 -30.85 -17.79 -64.46
C GLU A 3 -29.46 -17.42 -63.92
N ILE A 4 -29.30 -16.13 -63.61
CA ILE A 4 -28.27 -15.59 -62.74
C ILE A 4 -28.93 -15.36 -61.37
N SER A 5 -28.20 -15.68 -60.31
CA SER A 5 -28.39 -15.17 -58.94
C SER A 5 -29.56 -15.71 -58.11
N LYS A 6 -29.25 -16.75 -57.33
CA LYS A 6 -29.62 -16.78 -55.91
C LYS A 6 -28.36 -16.80 -55.05
N LYS A 7 -27.64 -15.67 -55.01
CA LYS A 7 -26.83 -15.35 -53.84
C LYS A 7 -27.80 -15.11 -52.69
N SER A 8 -27.97 -16.13 -51.87
CA SER A 8 -28.56 -16.01 -50.54
C SER A 8 -27.70 -15.03 -49.74
N THR A 9 -28.12 -13.77 -49.70
CA THR A 9 -27.72 -12.83 -48.66
C THR A 9 -28.27 -13.36 -47.34
N LYS A 10 -27.52 -14.25 -46.67
CA LYS A 10 -27.73 -14.54 -45.25
C LYS A 10 -27.43 -13.24 -44.51
N LYS A 11 -28.48 -12.46 -44.22
CA LYS A 11 -28.43 -11.42 -43.19
C LYS A 11 -27.85 -12.07 -41.94
N SER A 12 -26.78 -11.49 -41.40
CA SER A 12 -26.27 -11.78 -40.07
C SER A 12 -27.37 -11.40 -39.08
N THR A 13 -28.30 -12.32 -38.85
CA THR A 13 -29.35 -12.15 -37.85
C THR A 13 -28.70 -12.37 -36.49
N PHE A 14 -28.58 -11.29 -35.72
CA PHE A 14 -28.17 -11.31 -34.33
C PHE A 14 -28.85 -12.47 -33.58
N SER A 15 -28.05 -13.34 -32.97
CA SER A 15 -28.51 -14.53 -32.26
C SER A 15 -28.46 -14.29 -30.76
N TRP A 16 -29.63 -14.18 -30.12
CA TRP A 16 -29.74 -13.96 -28.68
C TRP A 16 -28.97 -14.98 -27.82
N PRO A 17 -28.98 -16.31 -28.10
CA PRO A 17 -28.15 -17.27 -27.36
C PRO A 17 -26.66 -16.94 -27.45
N VAL A 18 -26.18 -16.60 -28.64
CA VAL A 18 -24.77 -16.24 -28.87
C VAL A 18 -24.43 -14.96 -28.11
N PHE A 19 -25.34 -13.98 -28.07
CA PHE A 19 -25.15 -12.76 -27.29
C PHE A 19 -25.06 -13.02 -25.79
N PHE A 20 -25.93 -13.85 -25.21
CA PHE A 20 -25.87 -14.14 -23.77
C PHE A 20 -24.63 -14.94 -23.40
N LEU A 21 -24.22 -15.93 -24.20
CA LEU A 21 -22.98 -16.67 -24.00
C LEU A 21 -21.74 -15.77 -24.17
N ALA A 22 -21.80 -14.86 -25.14
CA ALA A 22 -20.77 -13.84 -25.35
C ALA A 22 -20.64 -12.88 -24.15
N ALA A 23 -21.77 -12.38 -23.64
CA ALA A 23 -21.80 -11.56 -22.44
C ALA A 23 -21.28 -12.34 -21.23
N SER A 24 -21.60 -13.63 -21.13
CA SER A 24 -21.04 -14.51 -20.11
C SER A 24 -19.53 -14.54 -20.12
N MET A 25 -18.94 -14.86 -21.28
CA MET A 25 -17.48 -14.89 -21.42
C MET A 25 -16.81 -13.55 -21.11
N PHE A 26 -17.43 -12.44 -21.49
CA PHE A 26 -16.93 -11.12 -21.16
C PHE A 26 -16.89 -10.87 -19.65
N PHE A 27 -17.98 -11.17 -18.93
CA PHE A 27 -18.04 -10.94 -17.49
C PHE A 27 -17.19 -11.94 -16.69
N THR A 28 -17.02 -13.16 -17.21
CA THR A 28 -16.09 -14.12 -16.67
C THR A 28 -14.66 -13.62 -16.77
N GLY A 29 -14.21 -13.19 -17.96
CA GLY A 29 -12.86 -12.62 -18.12
C GLY A 29 -12.66 -11.42 -17.20
N PHE A 30 -13.66 -10.54 -17.12
CA PHE A 30 -13.69 -9.42 -16.18
C PHE A 30 -13.50 -9.88 -14.72
N ALA A 31 -14.33 -10.83 -14.25
CA ALA A 31 -14.31 -11.29 -12.87
C ALA A 31 -13.06 -12.11 -12.55
N GLY A 32 -12.58 -12.91 -13.50
CA GLY A 32 -11.37 -13.71 -13.40
C GLY A 32 -10.15 -12.85 -13.16
N LEU A 33 -9.92 -11.82 -13.98
CA LEU A 33 -8.77 -10.93 -13.82
C LEU A 33 -8.86 -10.10 -12.53
N VAL A 34 -10.05 -9.62 -12.16
CA VAL A 34 -10.21 -8.90 -10.89
C VAL A 34 -9.96 -9.83 -9.69
N THR A 35 -10.39 -11.10 -9.78
CA THR A 35 -10.13 -12.11 -8.74
C THR A 35 -8.63 -12.42 -8.64
N GLU A 36 -7.92 -12.52 -9.76
CA GLU A 36 -6.46 -12.66 -9.79
C GLU A 36 -5.77 -11.52 -9.02
N TYR A 37 -6.16 -10.27 -9.28
CA TYR A 37 -5.61 -9.13 -8.56
C TYR A 37 -5.94 -9.14 -7.07
N ILE A 38 -7.19 -9.41 -6.70
CA ILE A 38 -7.60 -9.52 -5.29
C ILE A 38 -6.75 -10.57 -4.57
N MET A 39 -6.63 -11.76 -5.15
CA MET A 39 -5.87 -12.87 -4.54
C MET A 39 -4.39 -12.53 -4.41
N GLY A 40 -3.77 -12.00 -5.47
CA GLY A 40 -2.36 -11.62 -5.46
C GLY A 40 -2.06 -10.51 -4.45
N THR A 41 -2.94 -9.50 -4.34
CA THR A 41 -2.81 -8.44 -3.35
C THR A 41 -3.03 -8.97 -1.93
N THR A 42 -4.06 -9.78 -1.67
CA THR A 42 -4.30 -10.35 -0.33
C THR A 42 -3.14 -11.21 0.16
N ILE A 43 -2.61 -12.11 -0.68
CA ILE A 43 -1.45 -12.95 -0.33
C ILE A 43 -0.21 -12.07 -0.11
N GLY A 44 -0.02 -11.07 -0.98
CA GLY A 44 1.06 -10.10 -0.91
C GLY A 44 1.09 -9.30 0.39
N SER A 45 -0.08 -8.82 0.84
CA SER A 45 -0.23 -8.07 2.09
C SER A 45 0.03 -8.94 3.32
N LEU A 46 -0.31 -10.24 3.29
CA LEU A 46 -0.09 -11.14 4.43
C LEU A 46 1.35 -11.65 4.54
N LEU A 47 2.06 -11.81 3.42
CA LEU A 47 3.45 -12.28 3.40
C LEU A 47 4.50 -11.15 3.33
N GLY A 48 4.10 -9.89 3.33
CA GLY A 48 5.04 -8.75 3.33
C GLY A 48 5.74 -8.49 2.00
N GLY A 49 5.09 -8.79 0.86
CA GLY A 49 5.69 -8.58 -0.46
C GLY A 49 4.73 -8.81 -1.64
N THR A 50 4.05 -7.76 -2.10
CA THR A 50 2.98 -7.86 -3.11
C THR A 50 3.46 -8.26 -4.50
N HIS A 51 4.65 -7.82 -4.92
CA HIS A 51 5.11 -8.05 -6.28
C HIS A 51 5.46 -9.51 -6.59
N VAL A 52 6.12 -10.20 -5.66
CA VAL A 52 6.50 -11.62 -5.86
C VAL A 52 5.24 -12.48 -5.82
N GLN A 53 4.36 -12.24 -4.85
CA GLN A 53 3.14 -13.01 -4.68
C GLN A 53 2.18 -12.83 -5.84
N LEU A 54 1.99 -11.60 -6.35
CA LEU A 54 1.16 -11.36 -7.53
C LEU A 54 1.66 -12.13 -8.76
N LYS A 55 2.98 -12.12 -9.02
CA LYS A 55 3.57 -12.87 -10.13
C LYS A 55 3.36 -14.37 -9.98
N LEU A 56 3.51 -14.90 -8.77
CA LEU A 56 3.31 -16.31 -8.47
C LEU A 56 1.83 -16.72 -8.61
N THR A 57 0.90 -15.88 -8.11
CA THR A 57 -0.55 -16.06 -8.26
C THR A 57 -0.93 -16.17 -9.73
N ILE A 58 -0.50 -15.21 -10.57
CA ILE A 58 -0.77 -15.22 -12.02
C ILE A 58 -0.21 -16.49 -12.67
N GLY A 59 1.05 -16.84 -12.36
CA GLY A 59 1.68 -18.04 -12.93
C GLY A 59 0.93 -19.33 -12.60
N ILE A 60 0.49 -19.49 -11.34
CA ILE A 60 -0.26 -20.67 -10.90
C ILE A 60 -1.68 -20.69 -11.47
N MET A 61 -2.36 -19.54 -11.56
CA MET A 61 -3.68 -19.46 -12.17
C MET A 61 -3.62 -19.84 -13.64
N ILE A 62 -2.69 -19.30 -14.42
CA ILE A 62 -2.52 -19.66 -15.85
C ILE A 62 -2.25 -21.16 -16.01
N LEU A 63 -1.35 -21.73 -15.20
CA LEU A 63 -1.05 -23.16 -15.24
C LEU A 63 -2.30 -24.01 -14.96
N THR A 64 -3.02 -23.68 -13.89
CA THR A 64 -4.20 -24.44 -13.45
C THR A 64 -5.42 -24.21 -14.32
N MET A 65 -5.56 -23.04 -14.96
CA MET A 65 -6.54 -22.79 -16.01
C MET A 65 -6.33 -23.74 -17.20
N GLY A 66 -5.09 -23.94 -17.63
CA GLY A 66 -4.76 -24.92 -18.66
C GLY A 66 -5.20 -26.34 -18.26
N LEU A 67 -4.92 -26.75 -17.01
CA LEU A 67 -5.36 -28.04 -16.47
C LEU A 67 -6.89 -28.15 -16.40
N GLY A 68 -7.57 -27.09 -15.97
CA GLY A 68 -9.03 -27.00 -15.94
C GLY A 68 -9.66 -27.25 -17.31
N GLY A 69 -9.09 -26.64 -18.36
CA GLY A 69 -9.54 -26.85 -19.73
C GLY A 69 -9.37 -28.30 -20.22
N ILE A 70 -8.23 -28.93 -19.90
CA ILE A 70 -7.96 -30.34 -20.23
C ILE A 70 -8.94 -31.26 -19.50
N LEU A 71 -9.14 -31.05 -18.20
CA LEU A 71 -10.07 -31.83 -17.39
C LEU A 71 -11.50 -31.71 -17.93
N GLN A 72 -11.90 -30.51 -18.30
CA GLN A 72 -13.24 -30.26 -18.81
C GLN A 72 -13.52 -30.99 -20.11
N ALA A 73 -12.52 -31.12 -20.99
CA ALA A 73 -12.63 -31.83 -22.26
C ALA A 73 -13.00 -33.32 -22.08
N GLN A 74 -12.72 -33.91 -20.92
CA GLN A 74 -13.07 -35.30 -20.59
C GLN A 74 -14.55 -35.48 -20.22
N PHE A 75 -15.29 -34.40 -19.94
CA PHE A 75 -16.69 -34.47 -19.54
C PHE A 75 -17.62 -34.67 -20.75
N ASN A 76 -18.69 -35.43 -20.57
CA ASN A 76 -19.68 -35.66 -21.62
C ASN A 76 -20.47 -34.38 -22.02
N ASN A 77 -21.08 -34.38 -23.21
CA ASN A 77 -21.86 -33.25 -23.73
C ASN A 77 -23.31 -33.18 -23.17
N LYS A 78 -23.63 -33.91 -22.10
CA LYS A 78 -24.96 -33.87 -21.49
C LYS A 78 -25.05 -32.72 -20.48
N ASN A 79 -26.18 -32.02 -20.47
CA ASN A 79 -26.51 -30.97 -19.49
C ASN A 79 -25.42 -29.89 -19.37
N LEU A 80 -24.89 -29.42 -20.51
CA LEU A 80 -23.76 -28.48 -20.54
C LEU A 80 -24.12 -27.15 -19.85
N ILE A 81 -25.36 -26.69 -20.01
CA ILE A 81 -25.84 -25.44 -19.40
C ILE A 81 -25.94 -25.60 -17.87
N GLU A 82 -26.44 -26.73 -17.37
CA GLU A 82 -26.44 -27.00 -15.92
C GLU A 82 -25.02 -27.05 -15.35
N LYS A 83 -24.08 -27.69 -16.06
CA LYS A 83 -22.68 -27.70 -15.64
C LYS A 83 -22.09 -26.30 -15.62
N PHE A 84 -22.45 -25.46 -16.59
CA PHE A 84 -22.01 -24.07 -16.65
C PHE A 84 -22.51 -23.29 -15.44
N VAL A 85 -23.80 -23.37 -15.12
CA VAL A 85 -24.37 -22.74 -13.92
C VAL A 85 -23.70 -23.25 -12.63
N VAL A 86 -23.36 -24.53 -12.54
CA VAL A 86 -22.63 -25.08 -11.38
C VAL A 86 -21.23 -24.46 -11.25
N VAL A 87 -20.48 -24.38 -12.35
CA VAL A 87 -19.13 -23.77 -12.36
C VAL A 87 -19.20 -22.31 -11.94
N GLU A 88 -20.15 -21.55 -12.49
CA GLU A 88 -20.42 -20.15 -12.13
C GLU A 88 -20.73 -19.95 -10.64
N VAL A 89 -21.60 -20.81 -10.09
CA VAL A 89 -21.95 -20.76 -8.66
C VAL A 89 -20.74 -21.11 -7.78
N LEU A 90 -19.95 -22.11 -8.18
CA LEU A 90 -18.73 -22.48 -7.45
C LEU A 90 -17.69 -21.36 -7.50
N LEU A 91 -17.46 -20.75 -8.66
CA LEU A 91 -16.58 -19.61 -8.83
C LEU A 91 -17.02 -18.42 -7.97
N ALA A 92 -18.32 -18.09 -7.99
CA ALA A 92 -18.85 -16.99 -7.20
C ALA A 92 -18.66 -17.22 -5.70
N ILE A 93 -18.98 -18.42 -5.19
CA ILE A 93 -18.84 -18.74 -3.76
C ILE A 93 -17.37 -18.85 -3.34
N ILE A 94 -16.57 -19.64 -4.05
CA ILE A 94 -15.16 -19.86 -3.66
C ILE A 94 -14.39 -18.55 -3.82
N GLY A 95 -14.58 -17.82 -4.92
CA GLY A 95 -13.93 -16.55 -5.19
C GLY A 95 -14.27 -15.47 -4.17
N SER A 96 -15.55 -15.34 -3.77
CA SER A 96 -15.95 -14.33 -2.79
C SER A 96 -15.36 -14.58 -1.41
N TYR A 97 -15.34 -15.84 -0.96
CA TYR A 97 -14.83 -16.21 0.36
C TYR A 97 -13.31 -16.42 0.39
N ALA A 98 -12.64 -16.48 -0.77
CA ALA A 98 -11.21 -16.77 -0.83
C ALA A 98 -10.35 -15.82 0.04
N PRO A 99 -10.52 -14.48 0.03
CA PRO A 99 -9.71 -13.59 0.87
C PRO A 99 -9.95 -13.83 2.38
N LEU A 100 -11.20 -14.10 2.78
CA LEU A 100 -11.52 -14.45 4.17
C LEU A 100 -10.91 -15.79 4.58
N THR A 101 -10.90 -16.77 3.67
CA THR A 101 -10.22 -18.05 3.89
C THR A 101 -8.71 -17.85 4.05
N LEU A 102 -8.08 -17.00 3.23
CA LEU A 102 -6.66 -16.67 3.38
C LEU A 102 -6.36 -16.02 4.75
N LEU A 103 -7.16 -15.04 5.16
CA LEU A 103 -7.05 -14.43 6.50
C LEU A 103 -7.19 -15.48 7.60
N ALA A 104 -8.18 -16.38 7.49
CA ALA A 104 -8.40 -17.42 8.49
C ALA A 104 -7.25 -18.43 8.55
N VAL A 105 -6.71 -18.83 7.40
CA VAL A 105 -5.55 -19.73 7.30
C VAL A 105 -4.34 -19.07 7.94
N PHE A 106 -4.06 -17.80 7.62
CA PHE A 106 -2.94 -17.07 8.19
C PHE A 106 -3.08 -16.95 9.72
N ALA A 107 -4.29 -16.62 10.20
CA ALA A 107 -4.58 -16.40 11.61
C ALA A 107 -4.52 -17.66 12.49
N HIS A 108 -4.78 -18.85 11.95
CA HIS A 108 -4.89 -20.09 12.74
C HIS A 108 -3.76 -21.07 12.47
N ILE A 109 -3.30 -21.15 11.23
CA ILE A 109 -2.38 -22.18 10.74
C ILE A 109 -1.33 -21.56 9.79
N GLY A 110 -0.81 -20.38 10.14
CA GLY A 110 0.10 -19.58 9.31
C GLY A 110 1.30 -20.33 8.73
N LYS A 111 1.82 -21.36 9.43
CA LYS A 111 2.89 -22.24 8.93
C LYS A 111 2.55 -22.92 7.59
N PHE A 112 1.28 -23.22 7.34
CA PHE A 112 0.81 -23.84 6.10
C PHE A 112 0.30 -22.83 5.07
N PHE A 113 0.31 -21.53 5.38
CA PHE A 113 -0.25 -20.49 4.53
C PHE A 113 0.32 -20.48 3.11
N PRO A 114 1.65 -20.59 2.87
CA PRO A 114 2.18 -20.59 1.51
C PRO A 114 1.55 -21.71 0.67
N ILE A 115 1.51 -22.94 1.18
CA ILE A 115 0.96 -24.09 0.42
C ILE A 115 -0.56 -23.93 0.22
N LEU A 116 -1.30 -23.58 1.27
CA LEU A 116 -2.76 -23.47 1.21
C LEU A 116 -3.23 -22.32 0.32
N SER A 117 -2.50 -21.20 0.30
CA SER A 117 -2.79 -20.08 -0.61
C SER A 117 -2.60 -20.49 -2.07
N LEU A 118 -1.54 -21.23 -2.40
CA LEU A 118 -1.33 -21.73 -3.77
C LEU A 118 -2.39 -22.77 -4.18
N LEU A 119 -2.83 -23.62 -3.26
CA LEU A 119 -3.92 -24.57 -3.53
C LEU A 119 -5.24 -23.86 -3.80
N LEU A 120 -5.56 -22.81 -3.04
CA LEU A 120 -6.78 -22.02 -3.24
C LEU A 120 -6.75 -21.24 -4.56
N VAL A 121 -5.63 -20.60 -4.87
CA VAL A 121 -5.37 -19.94 -6.16
C VAL A 121 -5.48 -20.94 -7.31
N GLY A 122 -4.88 -22.12 -7.17
CA GLY A 122 -4.95 -23.18 -8.17
C GLY A 122 -6.35 -23.74 -8.37
N LEU A 123 -7.16 -23.82 -7.30
CA LEU A 123 -8.57 -24.22 -7.40
C LEU A 123 -9.39 -23.20 -8.20
N LEU A 124 -9.19 -21.90 -7.94
CA LEU A 124 -9.84 -20.84 -8.70
C LEU A 124 -9.42 -20.88 -10.17
N GLY A 125 -8.11 -20.99 -10.45
CA GLY A 125 -7.60 -21.12 -11.81
C GLY A 125 -8.18 -22.34 -12.54
N LEU A 126 -8.26 -23.50 -11.88
CA LEU A 126 -8.88 -24.70 -12.45
C LEU A 126 -10.35 -24.46 -12.83
N LEU A 127 -11.13 -23.82 -11.95
CA LEU A 127 -12.54 -23.54 -12.20
C LEU A 127 -12.73 -22.55 -13.37
N ILE A 128 -11.92 -21.48 -13.45
CA ILE A 128 -11.94 -20.53 -14.57
C ILE A 128 -11.57 -21.27 -15.88
N GLY A 129 -10.52 -22.09 -15.85
CA GLY A 129 -10.10 -22.90 -17.00
C GLY A 129 -11.16 -23.89 -17.49
N PHE A 130 -12.05 -24.32 -16.61
CA PHE A 130 -13.16 -25.20 -16.93
C PHE A 130 -14.21 -24.51 -17.84
N GLU A 131 -14.24 -23.18 -17.86
CA GLU A 131 -15.36 -22.43 -18.42
C GLU A 131 -15.27 -22.23 -19.93
N ILE A 132 -14.12 -21.80 -20.46
CA ILE A 132 -13.95 -21.51 -21.90
C ILE A 132 -14.37 -22.71 -22.76
N PRO A 133 -13.88 -23.95 -22.52
CA PRO A 133 -14.31 -25.09 -23.32
C PRO A 133 -15.77 -25.47 -23.09
N LEU A 134 -16.40 -25.06 -21.99
CA LEU A 134 -17.82 -25.30 -21.70
C LEU A 134 -18.70 -24.41 -22.55
N VAL A 135 -18.39 -23.11 -22.55
CA VAL A 135 -19.11 -22.13 -23.37
C VAL A 135 -18.89 -22.41 -24.85
N MET A 136 -17.69 -22.81 -25.27
CA MET A 136 -17.42 -23.21 -26.66
C MET A 136 -18.35 -24.34 -27.12
N ARG A 137 -18.50 -25.40 -26.31
CA ARG A 137 -19.38 -26.54 -26.61
C ARG A 137 -20.86 -26.19 -26.58
N ILE A 138 -21.28 -25.27 -25.71
CA ILE A 138 -22.66 -24.75 -25.71
C ILE A 138 -22.89 -23.92 -26.97
N ASN A 139 -21.94 -23.05 -27.33
CA ASN A 139 -22.07 -22.14 -28.46
C ASN A 139 -21.95 -22.83 -29.83
N GLU A 140 -21.30 -23.99 -29.91
CA GLU A 140 -21.21 -24.82 -31.12
C GLU A 140 -22.59 -25.20 -31.68
N GLN A 141 -23.61 -25.28 -30.81
CA GLN A 141 -25.00 -25.51 -31.20
C GLN A 141 -25.59 -24.36 -32.05
N PHE A 142 -25.01 -23.17 -31.95
CA PHE A 142 -25.48 -21.95 -32.60
C PHE A 142 -24.49 -21.41 -33.66
N VAL A 143 -23.20 -21.63 -33.47
CA VAL A 143 -22.11 -21.25 -34.38
C VAL A 143 -21.24 -22.49 -34.67
N PRO A 144 -21.56 -23.26 -35.73
CA PRO A 144 -20.85 -24.52 -36.04
C PRO A 144 -19.42 -24.32 -36.55
N ASN A 145 -19.07 -23.11 -37.00
CA ASN A 145 -17.71 -22.84 -37.47
C ASN A 145 -16.78 -22.71 -36.26
N LEU A 146 -15.97 -23.75 -36.03
CA LEU A 146 -15.05 -23.81 -34.90
C LEU A 146 -14.10 -22.62 -34.85
N ALA A 147 -13.47 -22.24 -35.97
CA ALA A 147 -12.52 -21.12 -35.99
C ALA A 147 -13.16 -19.79 -35.55
N SER A 148 -14.37 -19.51 -36.04
CA SER A 148 -15.12 -18.30 -35.67
C SER A 148 -15.62 -18.36 -34.23
N ASN A 149 -16.13 -19.51 -33.78
CA ASN A 149 -16.61 -19.70 -32.41
C ASN A 149 -15.48 -19.50 -31.40
N THR A 150 -14.35 -20.16 -31.62
CA THR A 150 -13.13 -20.02 -30.82
C THR A 150 -12.65 -18.57 -30.79
N ALA A 151 -12.52 -17.92 -31.95
CA ALA A 151 -12.05 -16.54 -32.02
C ALA A 151 -12.94 -15.56 -31.23
N TRP A 152 -14.27 -15.68 -31.35
CA TRP A 152 -15.19 -14.78 -30.63
C TRP A 152 -15.16 -14.98 -29.12
N ILE A 153 -15.16 -16.23 -28.65
CA ILE A 153 -15.16 -16.53 -27.21
C ILE A 153 -13.88 -16.02 -26.55
N PHE A 154 -12.71 -16.31 -27.12
CA PHE A 154 -11.45 -15.80 -26.60
C PHE A 154 -11.36 -14.27 -26.68
N SER A 155 -11.85 -13.66 -27.77
CA SER A 155 -11.84 -12.20 -27.88
C SER A 155 -12.65 -11.53 -26.78
N LEU A 156 -13.83 -12.07 -26.46
CA LEU A 156 -14.69 -11.50 -25.43
C LEU A 156 -14.11 -11.67 -24.04
N ASP A 157 -13.50 -12.82 -23.76
CA ASP A 157 -12.76 -13.06 -22.52
C ASP A 157 -11.60 -12.05 -22.34
N TYR A 158 -10.80 -11.82 -23.39
CA TYR A 158 -9.71 -10.84 -23.35
C TYR A 158 -10.19 -9.40 -23.20
N ILE A 159 -11.27 -9.01 -23.90
CA ILE A 159 -11.85 -7.67 -23.76
C ILE A 159 -12.43 -7.50 -22.35
N GLY A 160 -13.11 -8.52 -21.83
CA GLY A 160 -13.65 -8.57 -20.47
C GLY A 160 -12.56 -8.40 -19.43
N SER A 161 -11.51 -9.21 -19.53
CA SER A 161 -10.30 -9.14 -18.69
C SER A 161 -9.68 -7.73 -18.72
N PHE A 162 -9.47 -7.15 -19.91
CA PHE A 162 -8.92 -5.80 -20.03
C PHE A 162 -9.79 -4.74 -19.34
N LEU A 163 -11.13 -4.81 -19.50
CA LEU A 163 -12.01 -3.90 -18.78
C LEU A 163 -11.99 -4.15 -17.27
N GLY A 164 -11.87 -5.41 -16.84
CA GLY A 164 -11.65 -5.81 -15.45
C GLY A 164 -10.44 -5.13 -14.85
N ALA A 165 -9.30 -5.11 -15.56
CA ALA A 165 -8.10 -4.39 -15.13
C ALA A 165 -8.34 -2.88 -14.98
N ILE A 166 -9.00 -2.25 -15.95
CA ILE A 166 -9.30 -0.81 -15.88
C ILE A 166 -10.20 -0.52 -14.68
N VAL A 167 -11.25 -1.32 -14.49
CA VAL A 167 -12.20 -1.12 -13.39
C VAL A 167 -11.53 -1.35 -12.05
N TRP A 168 -10.67 -2.36 -11.94
CA TRP A 168 -9.82 -2.58 -10.78
C TRP A 168 -8.98 -1.34 -10.44
N ILE A 169 -8.19 -0.85 -11.40
CA ILE A 169 -7.21 0.24 -11.19
C ILE A 169 -7.91 1.58 -10.92
N LYS A 170 -8.99 1.90 -11.65
CA LYS A 170 -9.61 3.22 -11.61
C LYS A 170 -10.75 3.36 -10.60
N PHE A 171 -11.40 2.27 -10.21
CA PHE A 171 -12.62 2.33 -9.40
C PHE A 171 -12.60 1.44 -8.17
N LEU A 172 -12.23 0.15 -8.29
CA LEU A 172 -12.29 -0.77 -7.15
C LEU A 172 -11.17 -0.52 -6.15
N MET A 173 -9.93 -0.46 -6.59
CA MET A 173 -8.77 -0.23 -5.71
C MET A 173 -8.83 1.15 -5.02
N PRO A 174 -9.16 2.27 -5.70
CA PRO A 174 -9.28 3.57 -5.05
C PRO A 174 -10.55 3.75 -4.19
N SER A 175 -11.44 2.76 -4.13
CA SER A 175 -12.73 2.90 -3.40
C SER A 175 -12.62 2.95 -1.88
N GLY A 176 -11.44 2.61 -1.31
CA GLY A 176 -11.23 2.49 0.13
C GLY A 176 -11.97 1.31 0.78
N ARG A 177 -12.53 0.40 -0.02
CA ARG A 177 -13.19 -0.82 0.48
C ARG A 177 -12.17 -1.93 0.73
N PRO A 178 -12.31 -2.72 1.81
CA PRO A 178 -11.44 -3.88 2.04
C PRO A 178 -11.47 -4.87 0.87
N LEU A 179 -10.36 -5.56 0.63
CA LEU A 179 -10.23 -6.59 -0.42
C LEU A 179 -11.28 -7.70 -0.27
N THR A 180 -11.63 -8.05 0.97
CA THR A 180 -12.70 -9.01 1.29
C THR A 180 -14.06 -8.55 0.80
N GLU A 181 -14.37 -7.25 0.80
CA GLU A 181 -15.64 -6.72 0.34
C GLU A 181 -15.68 -6.66 -1.20
N LEU A 182 -14.55 -6.31 -1.82
CA LEU A 182 -14.42 -6.27 -3.27
C LEU A 182 -14.62 -7.65 -3.92
N SER A 183 -14.17 -8.74 -3.29
CA SER A 183 -14.39 -10.10 -3.81
C SER A 183 -15.87 -10.48 -3.88
N PHE A 184 -16.68 -10.08 -2.89
CA PHE A 184 -18.14 -10.29 -2.94
C PHE A 184 -18.79 -9.49 -4.06
N LEU A 185 -18.39 -8.23 -4.27
CA LEU A 185 -18.94 -7.39 -5.35
C LEU A 185 -18.70 -8.02 -6.73
N VAL A 186 -17.49 -8.52 -6.97
CA VAL A 186 -17.12 -9.20 -8.22
C VAL A 186 -17.93 -10.49 -8.39
N ALA A 187 -18.07 -11.29 -7.33
CA ALA A 187 -18.88 -12.50 -7.35
C ALA A 187 -20.37 -12.23 -7.65
N PHE A 188 -20.93 -11.12 -7.15
CA PHE A 188 -22.30 -10.72 -7.50
C PHE A 188 -22.45 -10.41 -8.99
N VAL A 189 -21.48 -9.73 -9.61
CA VAL A 189 -21.49 -9.48 -11.06
C VAL A 189 -21.51 -10.80 -11.82
N ASN A 190 -20.65 -11.76 -11.45
CA ASN A 190 -20.60 -13.09 -12.07
C ASN A 190 -21.95 -13.82 -11.93
N LEU A 191 -22.54 -13.78 -10.73
CA LEU A 191 -23.80 -14.47 -10.45
C LEU A 191 -25.00 -13.86 -11.19
N VAL A 192 -25.03 -12.54 -11.38
CA VAL A 192 -26.08 -11.88 -12.18
C VAL A 192 -26.06 -12.41 -13.61
N VAL A 193 -24.87 -12.61 -14.17
CA VAL A 193 -24.70 -13.12 -15.52
C VAL A 193 -25.10 -14.59 -15.60
N ALA A 194 -24.69 -15.40 -14.62
CA ALA A 194 -25.15 -16.78 -14.49
C ALA A 194 -26.68 -16.89 -14.37
N LEU A 195 -27.31 -15.98 -13.62
CA LEU A 195 -28.76 -15.89 -13.46
C LEU A 195 -29.45 -15.53 -14.78
N ILE A 196 -28.95 -14.51 -15.51
CA ILE A 196 -29.51 -14.11 -16.80
C ILE A 196 -29.43 -15.28 -17.80
N THR A 197 -28.27 -15.92 -17.89
CA THR A 197 -28.05 -17.09 -18.75
C THR A 197 -28.99 -18.24 -18.37
N PHE A 198 -29.11 -18.55 -17.07
CA PHE A 198 -30.02 -19.58 -16.56
C PHE A 198 -31.48 -19.28 -16.88
N LEU A 199 -31.95 -18.05 -16.66
CA LEU A 199 -33.33 -17.64 -16.97
C LEU A 199 -33.61 -17.79 -18.46
N TYR A 200 -32.71 -17.33 -19.32
CA TYR A 200 -32.84 -17.42 -20.78
C TYR A 200 -33.05 -18.88 -21.25
N PHE A 201 -32.17 -19.79 -20.81
CA PHE A 201 -32.23 -21.18 -21.23
C PHE A 201 -33.36 -21.97 -20.54
N THR A 202 -33.81 -21.53 -19.36
CA THR A 202 -35.01 -22.06 -18.70
C THR A 202 -36.28 -21.71 -19.48
N PHE A 203 -36.44 -20.46 -19.94
CA PHE A 203 -37.56 -20.07 -20.80
C PHE A 203 -37.62 -20.86 -22.11
N ARG A 204 -36.47 -21.34 -22.60
CA ARG A 204 -36.36 -22.21 -23.79
C ARG A 204 -36.57 -23.70 -23.51
N LYS A 205 -36.89 -24.10 -22.27
CA LYS A 205 -37.05 -25.50 -21.83
C LYS A 205 -35.80 -26.38 -22.06
N GLN A 206 -34.61 -25.77 -22.09
CA GLN A 206 -33.34 -26.48 -22.29
C GLN A 206 -32.65 -26.88 -20.98
N VAL A 207 -33.19 -26.45 -19.84
CA VAL A 207 -32.63 -26.67 -18.50
C VAL A 207 -33.71 -27.18 -17.55
N LYS A 208 -33.34 -28.04 -16.61
CA LYS A 208 -34.23 -28.43 -15.50
C LYS A 208 -34.24 -27.36 -14.40
N PRO A 209 -35.31 -26.57 -14.23
CA PRO A 209 -35.26 -25.32 -13.46
C PRO A 209 -35.07 -25.52 -11.96
N LEU A 210 -35.59 -26.61 -11.39
CA LEU A 210 -35.64 -26.80 -9.94
C LEU A 210 -34.25 -26.87 -9.29
N LYS A 211 -33.33 -27.68 -9.82
CA LYS A 211 -32.01 -27.90 -9.20
C LYS A 211 -31.07 -26.71 -9.40
N ALA A 212 -30.97 -26.21 -10.63
CA ALA A 212 -30.11 -25.08 -10.95
C ALA A 212 -30.64 -23.76 -10.33
N GLY A 213 -31.96 -23.57 -10.29
CA GLY A 213 -32.57 -22.43 -9.59
C GLY A 213 -32.32 -22.46 -8.08
N ALA A 214 -32.42 -23.63 -7.44
CA ALA A 214 -32.11 -23.77 -6.02
C ALA A 214 -30.63 -23.47 -5.70
N LEU A 215 -29.70 -23.89 -6.56
CA LEU A 215 -28.27 -23.59 -6.42
C LEU A 215 -27.98 -22.09 -6.54
N LEU A 216 -28.58 -21.42 -7.54
CA LEU A 216 -28.44 -19.97 -7.70
C LEU A 216 -29.01 -19.20 -6.51
N LEU A 217 -30.20 -19.59 -6.02
CA LEU A 217 -30.79 -18.98 -4.83
C LEU A 217 -29.90 -19.16 -3.60
N LEU A 218 -29.37 -20.37 -3.41
CA LEU A 218 -28.42 -20.65 -2.32
C LEU A 218 -27.17 -19.77 -2.45
N ALA A 219 -26.62 -19.62 -3.65
CA ALA A 219 -25.46 -18.76 -3.90
C ALA A 219 -25.74 -17.29 -3.57
N VAL A 220 -26.88 -16.75 -4.03
CA VAL A 220 -27.34 -15.38 -3.68
C VAL A 220 -27.44 -15.22 -2.17
N CYS A 221 -28.07 -16.18 -1.47
CA CYS A 221 -28.21 -16.14 -0.02
C CYS A 221 -26.84 -16.16 0.69
N LEU A 222 -25.94 -17.07 0.31
CA LEU A 222 -24.60 -17.17 0.88
C LEU A 222 -23.79 -15.90 0.67
N LEU A 223 -23.78 -15.35 -0.55
CA LEU A 223 -23.08 -14.11 -0.85
C LEU A 223 -23.67 -12.91 -0.11
N SER A 224 -24.99 -12.84 0.04
CA SER A 224 -25.65 -11.74 0.77
C SER A 224 -25.33 -11.79 2.26
N VAL A 225 -25.35 -13.00 2.85
CA VAL A 225 -24.96 -13.21 4.25
C VAL A 225 -23.46 -12.92 4.43
N GLY A 226 -22.63 -13.41 3.52
CA GLY A 226 -21.20 -13.17 3.48
C GLY A 226 -20.88 -11.68 3.43
N MET A 227 -21.44 -10.95 2.46
CA MET A 227 -21.27 -9.50 2.32
C MET A 227 -21.70 -8.74 3.57
N SER A 228 -22.84 -9.08 4.18
CA SER A 228 -23.32 -8.38 5.39
C SER A 228 -22.44 -8.62 6.62
N ARG A 229 -21.78 -9.79 6.72
CA ARG A 229 -20.93 -10.17 7.87
C ARG A 229 -19.43 -10.06 7.61
N ASN A 230 -19.00 -9.77 6.38
CA ASN A 230 -17.60 -9.87 5.98
C ASN A 230 -16.69 -8.97 6.84
N ARG A 231 -17.10 -7.73 7.12
CA ARG A 231 -16.30 -6.77 7.89
C ARG A 231 -16.04 -7.26 9.31
N THR A 232 -17.09 -7.67 10.02
CA THR A 232 -16.96 -8.21 11.38
C THR A 232 -16.11 -9.46 11.42
N LEU A 233 -16.27 -10.35 10.44
CA LEU A 233 -15.46 -11.57 10.35
C LEU A 233 -14.00 -11.25 10.05
N ALA A 234 -13.73 -10.35 9.11
CA ALA A 234 -12.38 -9.93 8.75
C ALA A 234 -11.66 -9.31 9.95
N THR A 235 -12.28 -8.35 10.65
CA THR A 235 -11.70 -7.74 11.86
C THR A 235 -11.46 -8.78 12.97
N HIS A 236 -12.35 -9.75 13.15
CA HIS A 236 -12.15 -10.81 14.15
C HIS A 236 -10.97 -11.73 13.80
N LEU A 237 -10.76 -12.03 12.51
CA LEU A 237 -9.62 -12.81 12.05
C LEU A 237 -8.32 -12.00 12.16
N GLU A 238 -8.37 -10.74 11.75
CA GLU A 238 -7.25 -9.80 11.78
C GLU A 238 -6.77 -9.49 13.21
N GLN A 239 -7.67 -9.43 14.19
CA GLN A 239 -7.31 -9.26 15.60
C GLN A 239 -6.26 -10.27 16.08
N LYS A 240 -6.22 -11.49 15.50
CA LYS A 240 -5.22 -12.50 15.87
C LYS A 240 -3.79 -12.16 15.42
N PHE A 241 -3.64 -11.20 14.51
CA PHE A 241 -2.32 -10.73 14.07
C PHE A 241 -1.70 -9.75 15.07
N PHE A 242 -2.50 -9.23 16.02
CA PHE A 242 -2.08 -8.23 16.98
C PHE A 242 -2.23 -8.75 18.41
N ASN A 243 -1.25 -8.43 19.26
CA ASN A 243 -1.30 -8.80 20.67
C ASN A 243 -2.33 -7.98 21.45
N ASP A 244 -2.52 -6.72 21.04
CA ASP A 244 -3.42 -5.76 21.68
C ASP A 244 -4.72 -5.58 20.88
N PRO A 245 -5.84 -5.22 21.54
CA PRO A 245 -7.10 -4.95 20.89
C PRO A 245 -7.01 -3.90 19.78
N ILE A 246 -7.57 -4.20 18.61
CA ILE A 246 -7.77 -3.25 17.53
C ILE A 246 -8.86 -2.26 17.94
N VAL A 247 -8.50 -0.99 18.02
CA VAL A 247 -9.42 0.12 18.32
C VAL A 247 -9.84 0.88 17.07
N TYR A 248 -9.04 0.79 16.00
CA TYR A 248 -9.34 1.41 14.72
C TYR A 248 -8.75 0.60 13.57
N THR A 249 -9.49 0.48 12.46
CA THR A 249 -9.01 -0.10 11.20
C THR A 249 -9.61 0.65 10.02
N GLN A 250 -8.78 0.98 9.03
CA GLN A 250 -9.19 1.61 7.78
C GLN A 250 -8.29 1.16 6.64
N THR A 251 -8.88 0.88 5.47
CA THR A 251 -8.11 0.66 4.22
C THR A 251 -8.20 1.91 3.35
N THR A 252 -7.05 2.44 2.94
CA THR A 252 -6.92 3.54 1.98
C THR A 252 -6.42 2.99 0.64
N GLN A 253 -6.35 3.84 -0.38
CA GLN A 253 -5.74 3.43 -1.65
C GLN A 253 -4.22 3.17 -1.54
N TYR A 254 -3.59 3.65 -0.45
CA TYR A 254 -2.15 3.56 -0.23
C TYR A 254 -1.79 2.43 0.72
N GLN A 255 -2.59 2.22 1.77
CA GLN A 255 -2.24 1.33 2.86
C GLN A 255 -3.43 0.90 3.72
N HIS A 256 -3.23 -0.18 4.47
CA HIS A 256 -4.12 -0.63 5.53
C HIS A 256 -3.61 -0.11 6.88
N ILE A 257 -4.43 0.73 7.54
CA ILE A 257 -4.13 1.40 8.81
C ILE A 257 -4.82 0.65 9.94
N VAL A 258 -4.06 0.25 10.96
CA VAL A 258 -4.57 -0.35 12.19
C VAL A 258 -4.01 0.38 13.41
N LEU A 259 -4.88 0.75 14.35
CA LEU A 259 -4.47 1.19 15.69
C LEU A 259 -4.85 0.12 16.70
N THR A 260 -3.90 -0.19 17.58
CA THR A 260 -4.13 -1.06 18.74
C THR A 260 -3.90 -0.30 20.03
N GLU A 261 -4.67 -0.62 21.07
CA GLU A 261 -4.49 -0.04 22.41
C GLU A 261 -4.43 -1.15 23.45
N SER A 262 -3.32 -1.23 24.18
CA SER A 262 -3.15 -2.19 25.26
C SER A 262 -3.97 -1.81 26.50
N ASN A 263 -4.14 -2.74 27.43
CA ASN A 263 -4.78 -2.46 28.73
C ASN A 263 -4.00 -1.44 29.58
N SER A 264 -2.72 -1.21 29.30
CA SER A 264 -1.90 -0.18 29.95
C SER A 264 -1.95 1.18 29.23
N GLY A 265 -2.73 1.30 28.15
CA GLY A 265 -2.88 2.52 27.36
C GLY A 265 -1.72 2.77 26.40
N ILE A 266 -0.94 1.73 26.05
CA ILE A 266 0.07 1.82 24.99
C ILE A 266 -0.65 1.76 23.65
N VAL A 267 -0.43 2.77 22.83
CA VAL A 267 -1.00 2.89 21.48
C VAL A 267 0.05 2.48 20.47
N GLU A 268 -0.29 1.58 19.56
CA GLU A 268 0.58 1.22 18.44
C GLU A 268 -0.12 1.48 17.10
N LEU A 269 0.64 2.04 16.16
CA LEU A 269 0.20 2.23 14.78
C LEU A 269 0.85 1.18 13.89
N TRP A 270 0.04 0.55 13.05
CA TRP A 270 0.47 -0.44 12.08
C TRP A 270 0.00 -0.04 10.69
N LEU A 271 0.92 -0.06 9.73
CA LEU A 271 0.64 0.20 8.31
C LEU A 271 1.01 -1.05 7.51
N ASN A 272 0.04 -1.62 6.79
CA ASN A 272 0.21 -2.87 6.04
C ASN A 272 0.79 -4.02 6.89
N GLY A 273 0.42 -4.08 8.17
CA GLY A 273 0.91 -5.10 9.11
C GLY A 273 2.31 -4.83 9.70
N HIS A 274 2.98 -3.74 9.32
CA HIS A 274 4.25 -3.32 9.91
C HIS A 274 4.04 -2.23 10.95
N LYS A 275 4.61 -2.41 12.14
CA LYS A 275 4.55 -1.40 13.22
C LYS A 275 5.29 -0.14 12.77
N GLN A 276 4.65 1.01 12.94
CA GLN A 276 5.21 2.33 12.61
C GLN A 276 5.59 3.14 13.83
N PHE A 277 4.91 2.94 14.96
CA PHE A 277 5.38 3.40 16.26
C PHE A 277 4.67 2.66 17.39
N SER A 278 5.27 2.70 18.58
CA SER A 278 4.61 2.38 19.85
C SER A 278 4.71 3.60 20.76
N SER A 279 3.61 4.03 21.38
CA SER A 279 3.60 5.20 22.28
C SER A 279 4.47 4.98 23.53
N TYR A 280 4.91 3.74 23.77
CA TYR A 280 5.86 3.40 24.82
C TYR A 280 7.27 3.96 24.54
N ASP A 281 7.71 3.98 23.28
CA ASP A 281 9.11 4.28 22.93
C ASP A 281 9.29 5.18 21.69
N GLU A 282 8.22 5.63 21.05
CA GLU A 282 8.30 6.50 19.87
C GLU A 282 9.14 7.75 20.10
N LYS A 283 9.21 8.26 21.34
CA LYS A 283 10.05 9.41 21.69
C LYS A 283 11.52 9.14 21.42
N ILE A 284 12.00 7.92 21.66
CA ILE A 284 13.37 7.51 21.31
C ILE A 284 13.58 7.70 19.81
N TYR A 285 12.65 7.19 19.01
CA TYR A 285 12.73 7.28 17.55
C TYR A 285 12.70 8.74 17.06
N HIS A 286 11.69 9.52 17.48
CA HIS A 286 11.47 10.87 16.95
C HIS A 286 12.51 11.88 17.46
N GLU A 287 13.00 11.74 18.69
CA GLU A 287 14.08 12.60 19.18
C GLU A 287 15.39 12.34 18.42
N PHE A 288 15.71 11.07 18.12
CA PHE A 288 16.87 10.72 17.28
C PHE A 288 16.67 11.07 15.80
N LEU A 289 15.45 11.07 15.30
CA LEU A 289 15.15 11.52 13.95
C LEU A 289 15.32 13.04 13.82
N VAL A 290 14.81 13.83 14.77
CA VAL A 290 14.69 15.29 14.60
C VAL A 290 15.87 16.07 15.17
N TYR A 291 16.25 15.84 16.42
CA TYR A 291 17.18 16.74 17.12
C TYR A 291 18.60 16.73 16.57
N PRO A 292 19.19 15.60 16.11
CA PRO A 292 20.48 15.61 15.44
C PRO A 292 20.58 16.60 14.29
N ALA A 293 19.54 16.71 13.46
CA ALA A 293 19.52 17.68 12.36
C ALA A 293 19.31 19.11 12.85
N MET A 294 18.36 19.32 13.75
CA MET A 294 18.01 20.66 14.25
C MET A 294 19.15 21.31 15.06
N GLU A 295 19.88 20.55 15.86
CA GLU A 295 20.95 21.05 16.75
C GLU A 295 22.29 21.24 16.02
N THR A 296 22.49 20.57 14.88
CA THR A 296 23.73 20.73 14.09
C THR A 296 23.58 21.73 12.94
N ALA A 297 22.34 21.99 12.52
CA ALA A 297 22.05 22.99 11.50
C ALA A 297 22.38 24.40 12.02
N PRO A 298 23.07 25.24 11.23
CA PRO A 298 23.37 26.62 11.64
C PRO A 298 22.11 27.50 11.69
N ARG A 299 21.04 27.09 11.00
CA ARG A 299 19.72 27.71 10.97
C ARG A 299 18.67 26.61 10.81
N HIS A 300 17.49 26.86 11.34
CA HIS A 300 16.34 25.95 11.24
C HIS A 300 15.03 26.76 11.15
N GLU A 301 15.01 27.84 10.36
CA GLU A 301 13.81 28.67 10.22
C GLU A 301 12.78 28.02 9.30
N LYS A 302 13.26 27.30 8.27
CA LYS A 302 12.43 26.56 7.31
C LYS A 302 12.74 25.07 7.37
N VAL A 303 11.75 24.28 7.77
CA VAL A 303 11.87 22.84 7.94
C VAL A 303 10.92 22.12 6.97
N LEU A 304 11.43 21.11 6.28
CA LEU A 304 10.64 20.19 5.46
C LEU A 304 10.61 18.81 6.12
N ILE A 305 9.43 18.23 6.26
CA ILE A 305 9.22 16.85 6.70
C ILE A 305 8.63 16.08 5.51
N LEU A 306 9.31 15.02 5.08
CA LEU A 306 8.83 14.11 4.04
C LEU A 306 8.40 12.81 4.71
N GLY A 307 7.11 12.46 4.61
CA GLY A 307 6.47 11.43 5.43
C GLY A 307 5.94 11.99 6.76
N GLY A 308 5.93 11.16 7.80
CA GLY A 308 5.55 11.57 9.16
C GLY A 308 4.09 11.99 9.33
N GLY A 309 3.15 11.42 8.56
CA GLY A 309 1.73 11.73 8.61
C GLY A 309 1.05 11.50 9.98
N ASP A 310 1.68 10.77 10.89
CA ASP A 310 1.30 10.61 12.30
C ASP A 310 1.52 11.88 13.16
N GLY A 311 2.38 12.79 12.70
CA GLY A 311 2.65 14.08 13.33
C GLY A 311 3.64 14.06 14.49
N LEU A 312 4.32 12.95 14.77
CA LEU A 312 5.28 12.86 15.87
C LEU A 312 6.59 13.57 15.54
N ALA A 313 7.11 13.47 14.32
CA ALA A 313 8.22 14.30 13.86
C ALA A 313 7.85 15.81 13.88
N LEU A 314 6.61 16.15 13.50
CA LEU A 314 6.10 17.52 13.55
C LEU A 314 6.06 18.05 14.99
N ARG A 315 5.61 17.24 15.95
CA ARG A 315 5.60 17.58 17.39
C ARG A 315 7.00 17.99 17.86
N GLU A 316 8.03 17.23 17.48
CA GLU A 316 9.41 17.51 17.89
C GLU A 316 9.96 18.79 17.24
N VAL A 317 9.72 19.01 15.94
CA VAL A 317 10.16 20.24 15.26
C VAL A 317 9.51 21.49 15.87
N ARG A 318 8.23 21.40 16.28
CA ARG A 318 7.49 22.53 16.90
C ARG A 318 8.09 23.00 18.23
N LYS A 319 8.92 22.20 18.91
CA LYS A 319 9.58 22.60 20.16
C LYS A 319 10.60 23.72 19.95
N TYR A 320 11.07 23.94 18.71
CA TYR A 320 12.07 24.95 18.39
C TYR A 320 11.45 26.33 18.13
N PRO A 321 11.66 27.33 19.00
CA PRO A 321 11.03 28.66 18.86
C PRO A 321 11.56 29.47 17.66
N GLY A 322 12.71 29.09 17.10
CA GLY A 322 13.28 29.73 15.91
C GLY A 322 12.68 29.28 14.58
N VAL A 323 11.82 28.25 14.59
CA VAL A 323 11.16 27.75 13.38
C VAL A 323 10.08 28.74 12.95
N LYS A 324 10.08 29.13 11.67
CA LYS A 324 9.10 30.06 11.08
C LYS A 324 8.13 29.35 10.14
N LYS A 325 8.60 28.32 9.44
CA LYS A 325 7.79 27.54 8.49
C LYS A 325 8.13 26.07 8.56
N ILE A 326 7.10 25.24 8.64
CA ILE A 326 7.18 23.78 8.54
C ILE A 326 6.32 23.35 7.36
N VAL A 327 6.89 22.58 6.44
CA VAL A 327 6.13 21.91 5.37
C VAL A 327 6.18 20.42 5.64
N LEU A 328 5.03 19.78 5.82
CA LEU A 328 4.92 18.32 5.95
C LEU A 328 4.27 17.76 4.69
N VAL A 329 4.89 16.74 4.09
CA VAL A 329 4.42 16.12 2.85
C VAL A 329 4.19 14.63 3.10
N ASP A 330 2.94 14.22 3.10
CA ASP A 330 2.56 12.81 3.24
C ASP A 330 1.65 12.40 2.07
N ILE A 331 1.74 11.17 1.59
CA ILE A 331 0.93 10.74 0.44
C ILE A 331 -0.52 10.40 0.83
N ASP A 332 -0.76 10.00 2.09
CA ASP A 332 -2.05 9.48 2.54
C ASP A 332 -2.85 10.51 3.36
N PRO A 333 -3.90 11.13 2.78
CA PRO A 333 -4.73 12.09 3.49
C PRO A 333 -5.49 11.49 4.67
N ALA A 334 -5.82 10.19 4.62
CA ALA A 334 -6.53 9.56 5.72
C ALA A 334 -5.62 9.38 6.94
N MET A 335 -4.31 9.17 6.74
CA MET A 335 -3.35 9.09 7.85
C MET A 335 -3.23 10.43 8.58
N VAL A 336 -3.09 11.53 7.83
CA VAL A 336 -3.05 12.89 8.39
C VAL A 336 -4.35 13.24 9.13
N GLU A 337 -5.50 12.93 8.53
CA GLU A 337 -6.79 13.21 9.17
C GLU A 337 -6.99 12.38 10.44
N LEU A 338 -6.56 11.11 10.43
CA LEU A 338 -6.58 10.25 11.60
C LEU A 338 -5.69 10.81 12.71
N ALA A 339 -4.47 11.23 12.38
CA ALA A 339 -3.53 11.79 13.34
C ALA A 339 -4.03 13.10 13.98
N ARG A 340 -4.78 13.90 13.21
CA ARG A 340 -5.38 15.15 13.66
C ARG A 340 -6.62 14.96 14.53
N THR A 341 -7.46 13.99 14.21
CA THR A 341 -8.82 13.88 14.79
C THR A 341 -8.98 12.75 15.79
N HIS A 342 -8.25 11.65 15.64
CA HIS A 342 -8.42 10.48 16.50
C HIS A 342 -7.86 10.77 17.91
N PRO A 343 -8.65 10.58 18.99
CA PRO A 343 -8.23 10.95 20.34
C PRO A 343 -6.90 10.32 20.78
N LEU A 344 -6.66 9.06 20.43
CA LEU A 344 -5.42 8.36 20.77
C LEU A 344 -4.20 8.96 20.06
N LEU A 345 -4.26 9.19 18.74
CA LEU A 345 -3.14 9.78 18.00
C LEU A 345 -2.92 11.24 18.40
N LYS A 346 -4.00 12.01 18.57
CA LYS A 346 -3.93 13.38 19.05
C LYS A 346 -3.26 13.50 20.42
N LYS A 347 -3.49 12.52 21.30
CA LYS A 347 -2.82 12.44 22.60
C LYS A 347 -1.32 12.18 22.45
N VAL A 348 -0.92 11.27 21.55
CA VAL A 348 0.49 10.91 21.34
C VAL A 348 1.25 12.02 20.62
N ASN A 349 0.67 12.64 19.57
CA ASN A 349 1.29 13.77 18.87
C ASN A 349 1.08 15.13 19.56
N GLU A 350 0.45 15.16 20.72
CA GLU A 350 0.22 16.37 21.54
C GLU A 350 -0.49 17.51 20.78
N GLY A 351 -1.38 17.17 19.85
CA GLY A 351 -2.08 18.16 19.04
C GLY A 351 -1.18 18.88 18.02
N ALA A 352 -0.11 18.21 17.53
CA ALA A 352 0.83 18.77 16.58
C ALA A 352 0.18 19.44 15.35
N PHE A 353 -1.01 18.98 14.94
CA PHE A 353 -1.78 19.49 13.80
C PHE A 353 -2.83 20.57 14.13
N GLU A 354 -3.03 20.97 15.40
CA GLU A 354 -4.12 21.90 15.78
C GLU A 354 -4.05 23.26 15.06
N ASP A 355 -2.83 23.73 14.77
CA ASP A 355 -2.57 25.01 14.11
C ASP A 355 -2.13 24.84 12.63
N ALA A 356 -2.25 23.64 12.08
CA ALA A 356 -1.75 23.33 10.74
C ALA A 356 -2.74 23.67 9.62
N ARG A 357 -2.23 24.32 8.57
CA ARG A 357 -2.95 24.56 7.31
C ARG A 357 -2.80 23.31 6.44
N ILE A 358 -3.89 22.55 6.31
CA ILE A 358 -3.89 21.30 5.54
C ILE A 358 -4.37 21.61 4.13
N THR A 359 -3.54 21.33 3.13
CA THR A 359 -3.86 21.49 1.71
C THR A 359 -3.78 20.13 1.02
N ILE A 360 -4.93 19.63 0.58
CA ILE A 360 -4.99 18.45 -0.29
C ILE A 360 -4.68 18.94 -1.70
N ALA A 361 -3.51 18.60 -2.24
CA ALA A 361 -3.09 19.13 -3.52
C ALA A 361 -3.51 18.22 -4.68
N ASP A 362 -4.72 18.45 -5.20
CA ASP A 362 -5.17 17.87 -6.47
C ASP A 362 -4.78 18.74 -7.69
N ASN A 363 -4.18 19.92 -7.48
CA ASN A 363 -3.90 20.91 -8.52
C ASN A 363 -2.42 21.34 -8.56
N PRO A 364 -1.76 21.34 -9.75
CA PRO A 364 -0.39 21.85 -9.94
C PRO A 364 -0.12 23.25 -9.39
N SER A 365 -1.14 24.12 -9.28
CA SER A 365 -1.00 25.47 -8.74
C SER A 365 -0.50 25.50 -7.29
N VAL A 366 -0.74 24.44 -6.51
CA VAL A 366 -0.34 24.32 -5.10
C VAL A 366 1.18 24.30 -4.94
N TYR A 367 1.92 23.94 -5.99
CA TYR A 367 3.38 23.92 -5.97
C TYR A 367 4.02 25.28 -6.32
N SER A 368 3.24 26.22 -6.88
CA SER A 368 3.74 27.47 -7.48
C SER A 368 3.27 28.76 -6.79
N GLU A 369 2.17 28.72 -6.01
CA GLU A 369 1.70 29.91 -5.31
C GLU A 369 2.50 30.15 -4.03
N LYS A 370 2.89 31.41 -3.83
CA LYS A 370 3.42 31.90 -2.55
C LYS A 370 2.40 31.56 -1.45
N PHE A 371 2.68 30.50 -0.69
CA PHE A 371 1.92 30.12 0.51
C PHE A 371 1.62 31.39 1.34
N SER A 372 0.34 31.67 1.56
CA SER A 372 -0.19 32.96 1.99
C SER A 372 0.44 33.50 3.30
N THR A 373 0.50 34.83 3.38
CA THR A 373 1.29 35.69 4.28
C THR A 373 0.64 35.99 5.65
N ALA A 374 -0.37 35.23 6.08
CA ALA A 374 -1.04 35.49 7.35
C ALA A 374 -0.32 34.73 8.50
N PRO A 375 0.22 35.44 9.53
CA PRO A 375 0.88 34.80 10.66
C PRO A 375 -0.10 33.96 11.47
N ILE A 376 0.28 32.73 11.81
CA ILE A 376 -0.48 31.90 12.75
C ILE A 376 -0.17 32.37 14.18
N LEU A 377 -1.23 32.72 14.92
CA LEU A 377 -1.17 33.27 16.26
C LEU A 377 -1.77 32.26 17.25
N PHE A 378 -1.00 31.83 18.24
CA PHE A 378 -1.43 30.93 19.31
C PHE A 378 -1.82 31.73 20.54
N GLU A 379 -3.03 31.52 21.04
CA GLU A 379 -3.50 32.07 22.32
C GLU A 379 -3.08 31.14 23.46
N SER A 380 -2.09 31.56 24.23
CA SER A 380 -1.63 30.86 25.42
C SER A 380 -2.72 30.76 26.49
N LYS A 381 -2.76 29.62 27.18
CA LYS A 381 -3.57 29.43 28.40
C LYS A 381 -3.07 30.28 29.60
N LYS A 382 -1.91 30.94 29.48
CA LYS A 382 -1.40 31.85 30.52
C LYS A 382 -1.93 33.26 30.26
N ALA A 383 -2.54 33.85 31.29
CA ALA A 383 -2.92 35.26 31.28
C ALA A 383 -1.68 36.14 31.43
N GLY A 384 -1.53 37.10 30.52
CA GLY A 384 -0.53 38.15 30.62
C GLY A 384 -0.79 39.09 31.81
N PRO A 385 0.12 40.04 32.08
CA PRO A 385 -0.01 41.01 33.17
C PRO A 385 -1.30 41.86 33.12
N ASP A 386 -1.95 41.90 31.96
CA ASP A 386 -3.19 42.62 31.65
C ASP A 386 -4.44 41.73 31.68
N GLY A 387 -4.31 40.46 32.10
CA GLY A 387 -5.42 39.51 32.19
C GLY A 387 -5.89 38.94 30.85
N LYS A 388 -5.22 39.26 29.74
CA LYS A 388 -5.51 38.72 28.41
C LYS A 388 -4.65 37.50 28.09
N PRO A 389 -5.11 36.55 27.26
CA PRO A 389 -4.27 35.46 26.75
C PRO A 389 -3.03 36.03 26.06
N ILE A 390 -1.85 35.48 26.36
CA ILE A 390 -0.63 35.85 25.62
C ILE A 390 -0.74 35.28 24.21
N VAL A 391 -0.73 36.15 23.20
CA VAL A 391 -0.75 35.75 21.79
C VAL A 391 0.68 35.65 21.28
N GLU A 392 1.16 34.42 21.02
CA GLU A 392 2.49 34.17 20.46
C GLU A 392 2.40 33.77 18.98
N LYS A 393 3.33 34.26 18.16
CA LYS A 393 3.43 33.85 16.75
C LYS A 393 4.07 32.47 16.69
N VAL A 394 3.33 31.47 16.20
CA VAL A 394 3.83 30.10 16.00
C VAL A 394 4.28 29.93 14.56
N ALA A 395 5.14 28.95 14.29
CA ALA A 395 5.55 28.59 12.94
C ALA A 395 4.33 28.29 12.05
N ASP A 396 4.36 28.75 10.80
CA ASP A 396 3.36 28.38 9.81
C ASP A 396 3.55 26.90 9.44
N VAL A 397 2.55 26.04 9.70
CA VAL A 397 2.59 24.61 9.37
C VAL A 397 1.71 24.35 8.15
N ASP A 398 2.31 23.91 7.05
CA ASP A 398 1.62 23.51 5.82
C ASP A 398 1.70 21.99 5.65
N VAL A 399 0.57 21.30 5.60
CA VAL A 399 0.50 19.85 5.37
C VAL A 399 -0.02 19.58 3.96
N LEU A 400 0.75 18.87 3.15
CA LEU A 400 0.45 18.58 1.74
C LEU A 400 0.23 17.08 1.54
N ASN A 401 -0.94 16.72 1.01
CA ASN A 401 -1.24 15.33 0.68
C ASN A 401 -0.81 14.96 -0.75
N VAL A 402 0.48 14.68 -0.96
CA VAL A 402 1.08 14.42 -2.28
C VAL A 402 2.26 13.45 -2.21
N ASP A 403 2.55 12.78 -3.33
CA ASP A 403 3.79 12.02 -3.50
C ASP A 403 5.01 12.95 -3.32
N ALA A 404 5.93 12.58 -2.41
CA ALA A 404 7.11 13.37 -2.08
C ALA A 404 8.02 13.62 -3.30
N SER A 405 8.15 12.66 -4.21
CA SER A 405 8.94 12.84 -5.44
C SER A 405 8.29 13.88 -6.36
N LYS A 406 6.95 13.86 -6.48
CA LYS A 406 6.20 14.87 -7.23
C LYS A 406 6.31 16.25 -6.56
N PHE A 407 6.22 16.34 -5.24
CA PHE A 407 6.42 17.60 -4.52
C PHE A 407 7.81 18.19 -4.79
N LEU A 408 8.86 17.39 -4.60
CA LEU A 408 10.26 17.82 -4.81
C LEU A 408 10.56 18.25 -6.25
N GLN A 409 9.83 17.71 -7.23
CA GLN A 409 9.96 18.13 -8.64
C GLN A 409 9.39 19.52 -8.91
N ASN A 410 8.38 19.95 -8.16
CA ASN A 410 7.61 21.14 -8.47
C ASN A 410 7.82 22.30 -7.48
N VAL A 411 8.33 22.02 -6.28
CA VAL A 411 8.63 23.07 -5.29
C VAL A 411 9.93 23.78 -5.66
N ASP A 412 9.99 25.11 -5.55
CA ASP A 412 11.23 25.89 -5.73
C ASP A 412 11.86 26.37 -4.41
N GLU A 413 11.16 26.15 -3.28
CA GLU A 413 11.60 26.59 -1.96
C GLU A 413 12.81 25.80 -1.44
N ILE A 414 13.75 26.51 -0.81
CA ILE A 414 14.92 25.95 -0.14
C ILE A 414 14.67 25.90 1.37
N PHE A 415 15.05 24.79 1.99
CA PHE A 415 14.86 24.49 3.40
C PHE A 415 16.20 24.45 4.13
N ASP A 416 16.21 24.92 5.38
CA ASP A 416 17.40 24.88 6.23
C ASP A 416 17.61 23.47 6.81
N VAL A 417 16.52 22.80 7.17
CA VAL A 417 16.50 21.43 7.67
C VAL A 417 15.50 20.59 6.89
N ILE A 418 15.87 19.35 6.56
CA ILE A 418 14.98 18.37 5.95
C ILE A 418 14.96 17.12 6.83
N ILE A 419 13.78 16.65 7.22
CA ILE A 419 13.55 15.41 7.96
C ILE A 419 12.86 14.43 7.02
N ILE A 420 13.43 13.23 6.83
CA ILE A 420 12.84 12.19 6.00
C ILE A 420 12.43 11.02 6.89
N ASP A 421 11.12 10.81 6.95
CA ASP A 421 10.43 9.83 7.80
C ASP A 421 9.54 8.93 6.94
N PHE A 422 10.17 8.26 5.98
CA PHE A 422 9.50 7.29 5.12
C PHE A 422 9.44 5.92 5.79
N PRO A 423 8.44 5.08 5.45
CA PRO A 423 8.46 3.67 5.82
C PRO A 423 9.63 2.93 5.17
N ASP A 424 10.02 1.79 5.76
CA ASP A 424 11.05 0.91 5.22
C ASP A 424 10.82 0.54 3.74
N PRO A 425 11.88 0.31 2.96
CA PRO A 425 11.82 0.04 1.51
C PRO A 425 11.33 -1.39 1.17
N SER A 426 10.19 -1.81 1.74
CA SER A 426 9.58 -3.14 1.61
C SER A 426 8.79 -3.35 0.31
N SER A 427 8.62 -2.30 -0.49
CA SER A 427 7.95 -2.34 -1.79
C SER A 427 8.75 -1.58 -2.84
N ALA A 428 8.45 -1.78 -4.13
CA ALA A 428 9.15 -1.07 -5.19
C ALA A 428 8.89 0.44 -5.12
N ASP A 429 7.67 0.84 -4.74
CA ASP A 429 7.29 2.24 -4.60
C ASP A 429 8.00 2.92 -3.42
N LEU A 430 8.15 2.22 -2.29
CA LEU A 430 8.91 2.71 -1.13
C LEU A 430 10.41 2.75 -1.42
N ALA A 431 10.99 1.68 -1.99
CA ALA A 431 12.41 1.63 -2.34
C ALA A 431 12.81 2.70 -3.37
N ARG A 432 11.88 3.14 -4.21
CA ARG A 432 12.06 4.27 -5.15
C ARG A 432 12.34 5.59 -4.44
N LEU A 433 11.76 5.81 -3.25
CA LEU A 433 11.95 7.04 -2.46
C LEU A 433 13.39 7.18 -1.95
N TYR A 434 14.11 6.08 -1.79
CA TYR A 434 15.51 6.02 -1.38
C TYR A 434 16.47 5.93 -2.58
N SER A 435 16.09 6.43 -3.75
CA SER A 435 16.92 6.39 -4.96
C SER A 435 17.74 7.67 -5.13
N THR A 436 18.85 7.60 -5.87
CA THR A 436 19.65 8.78 -6.23
C THR A 436 18.82 9.90 -6.85
N MET A 437 17.85 9.56 -7.71
CA MET A 437 16.94 10.53 -8.33
C MET A 437 16.16 11.36 -7.31
N VAL A 438 15.72 10.76 -6.20
CA VAL A 438 14.99 11.49 -5.15
C VAL A 438 15.96 12.27 -4.29
N PHE A 439 17.07 11.66 -3.87
CA PHE A 439 18.08 12.34 -3.05
C PHE A 439 18.76 13.52 -3.76
N ASP A 440 18.97 13.47 -5.08
CA ASP A 440 19.45 14.60 -5.88
C ASP A 440 18.50 15.80 -5.76
N ARG A 441 17.18 15.57 -5.84
CA ARG A 441 16.17 16.62 -5.67
C ARG A 441 16.13 17.15 -4.24
N VAL A 442 16.26 16.27 -3.25
CA VAL A 442 16.37 16.70 -1.85
C VAL A 442 17.60 17.59 -1.67
N ARG A 443 18.75 17.22 -2.24
CA ARG A 443 19.99 18.03 -2.18
C ARG A 443 19.79 19.42 -2.80
N GLU A 444 19.06 19.50 -3.91
CA GLU A 444 18.74 20.77 -4.57
C GLU A 444 17.82 21.67 -3.74
N ARG A 445 17.02 21.08 -2.83
CA ARG A 445 16.13 21.83 -1.90
C ARG A 445 16.73 22.06 -0.52
N LEU A 446 17.90 21.49 -0.23
CA LEU A 446 18.64 21.75 0.99
C LEU A 446 19.52 23.00 0.86
N ALA A 447 19.44 23.89 1.84
CA ALA A 447 20.29 25.07 1.94
C ALA A 447 21.78 24.67 1.89
N ARG A 448 22.64 25.59 1.43
CA ARG A 448 24.08 25.33 1.26
C ARG A 448 24.76 24.71 2.49
N PHE A 449 24.36 25.15 3.68
CA PHE A 449 24.86 24.68 4.97
C PHE A 449 23.78 23.94 5.78
N GLY A 450 22.67 23.60 5.13
CA GLY A 450 21.57 22.89 5.73
C GLY A 450 21.96 21.47 6.13
N VAL A 451 21.16 20.90 7.01
CA VAL A 451 21.33 19.54 7.52
C VAL A 451 20.05 18.76 7.28
N MET A 452 20.21 17.48 6.94
CA MET A 452 19.10 16.56 6.78
C MET A 452 19.30 15.35 7.69
N SER A 453 18.22 14.82 8.25
CA SER A 453 18.20 13.49 8.84
C SER A 453 17.22 12.60 8.09
N ILE A 454 17.55 11.31 8.03
CA ILE A 454 16.72 10.30 7.37
C ILE A 454 16.76 9.01 8.17
N GLN A 455 15.60 8.42 8.43
CA GLN A 455 15.49 7.05 8.91
C GLN A 455 16.09 6.08 7.89
N SER A 456 16.87 5.09 8.33
CA SER A 456 17.65 4.23 7.43
C SER A 456 17.58 2.75 7.76
N THR A 457 16.48 2.27 8.33
CA THR A 457 16.30 0.88 8.78
C THR A 457 17.26 0.49 9.92
N SER A 458 17.37 -0.80 10.23
CA SER A 458 18.30 -1.32 11.23
C SER A 458 19.73 -1.52 10.68
N PRO A 459 20.78 -1.00 11.33
CA PRO A 459 22.17 -1.30 10.96
C PRO A 459 22.60 -2.73 11.33
N VAL A 460 21.79 -3.44 12.12
CA VAL A 460 22.05 -4.83 12.56
C VAL A 460 21.16 -5.79 11.79
N HIS A 461 19.85 -5.59 11.85
CA HIS A 461 18.87 -6.51 11.27
C HIS A 461 18.67 -6.28 9.78
N ALA A 462 18.94 -5.08 9.26
CA ALA A 462 18.79 -4.71 7.85
C ALA A 462 20.09 -4.08 7.31
N LYS A 463 21.25 -4.57 7.77
CA LYS A 463 22.58 -3.98 7.55
C LYS A 463 22.85 -3.57 6.09
N ASP A 464 22.57 -4.45 5.14
CA ASP A 464 22.82 -4.19 3.72
C ASP A 464 21.94 -3.05 3.19
N ALA A 465 20.70 -2.93 3.66
CA ALA A 465 19.80 -1.84 3.32
C ALA A 465 20.26 -0.52 3.96
N PHE A 466 20.58 -0.52 5.27
CA PHE A 466 21.14 0.63 5.98
C PHE A 466 22.38 1.21 5.27
N LEU A 467 23.34 0.34 4.94
CA LEU A 467 24.57 0.76 4.24
C LEU A 467 24.32 1.20 2.81
N SER A 468 23.35 0.59 2.11
CA SER A 468 22.98 1.00 0.75
C SER A 468 22.32 2.37 0.72
N ILE A 469 21.50 2.71 1.72
CA ILE A 469 20.94 4.07 1.87
C ILE A 469 22.09 5.08 2.03
N GLY A 470 23.04 4.82 2.93
CA GLY A 470 24.24 5.66 3.10
C GLY A 470 25.06 5.82 1.82
N LYS A 471 25.34 4.72 1.10
CA LYS A 471 26.04 4.75 -0.21
C LYS A 471 25.26 5.57 -1.25
N THR A 472 23.93 5.49 -1.25
CA THR A 472 23.07 6.20 -2.19
C THR A 472 23.04 7.70 -1.90
N LEU A 473 23.01 8.09 -0.63
CA LEU A 473 23.16 9.49 -0.20
C LEU A 473 24.51 10.06 -0.64
N ASN A 474 25.61 9.32 -0.41
CA ASN A 474 26.94 9.73 -0.85
C ASN A 474 27.04 9.86 -2.38
N ALA A 475 26.47 8.92 -3.13
CA ALA A 475 26.39 8.99 -4.60
C ALA A 475 25.57 10.19 -5.09
N SER A 476 24.64 10.68 -4.27
CA SER A 476 23.84 11.88 -4.52
C SER A 476 24.50 13.14 -3.96
N GLY A 477 25.80 13.11 -3.62
CA GLY A 477 26.58 14.28 -3.22
C GLY A 477 26.29 14.78 -1.80
N PHE A 478 25.87 13.90 -0.89
CA PHE A 478 25.85 14.18 0.54
C PHE A 478 27.09 13.64 1.23
N ASP A 479 27.58 14.36 2.24
CA ASP A 479 28.42 13.77 3.26
C ASP A 479 27.53 13.22 4.37
N THR A 480 27.80 12.00 4.83
CA THR A 480 26.92 11.28 5.77
C THR A 480 27.63 10.89 7.07
N ILE A 481 26.89 11.00 8.18
CA ILE A 481 27.27 10.47 9.49
C ILE A 481 26.17 9.48 9.91
N PRO A 482 26.45 8.16 9.88
CA PRO A 482 25.51 7.18 10.40
C PRO A 482 25.41 7.29 11.92
N TYR A 483 24.24 7.03 12.47
CA TYR A 483 24.03 6.91 13.90
C TYR A 483 22.90 5.92 14.20
N HIS A 484 22.87 5.38 15.42
CA HIS A 484 21.95 4.33 15.79
C HIS A 484 21.52 4.39 17.26
N GLN A 485 20.37 3.78 17.55
CA GLN A 485 19.90 3.57 18.90
C GLN A 485 18.90 2.42 18.96
N ASN A 486 18.85 1.74 20.10
CA ASN A 486 17.84 0.74 20.37
C ASN A 486 16.46 1.39 20.63
N VAL A 487 15.48 1.07 19.79
CA VAL A 487 14.06 1.41 19.99
C VAL A 487 13.36 0.10 20.36
N PRO A 488 12.95 -0.13 21.62
CA PRO A 488 12.51 -1.45 22.12
C PRO A 488 11.47 -2.18 21.25
N SER A 489 10.54 -1.46 20.65
CA SER A 489 9.48 -1.99 19.79
C SER A 489 9.97 -2.40 18.40
N PHE A 490 11.14 -1.90 17.97
CA PHE A 490 11.77 -2.18 16.67
C PHE A 490 13.10 -2.95 16.76
N GLY A 491 13.79 -2.91 17.90
CA GLY A 491 15.17 -3.36 18.04
C GLY A 491 16.18 -2.24 17.71
N GLU A 492 17.36 -2.63 17.22
CA GLU A 492 18.40 -1.66 16.89
C GLU A 492 18.03 -0.87 15.64
N TRP A 493 17.90 0.46 15.75
CA TRP A 493 17.45 1.31 14.66
C TRP A 493 18.52 2.31 14.25
N GLY A 494 18.52 2.70 12.96
CA GLY A 494 19.56 3.53 12.37
C GLY A 494 19.02 4.70 11.55
N TRP A 495 19.84 5.75 11.51
CA TRP A 495 19.60 6.96 10.75
C TRP A 495 20.90 7.44 10.10
N HIS A 496 20.77 8.33 9.11
CA HIS A 496 21.90 9.07 8.55
C HIS A 496 21.68 10.57 8.72
N LEU A 497 22.67 11.25 9.29
CA LEU A 497 22.76 12.70 9.30
C LEU A 497 23.54 13.14 8.07
N CYS A 498 23.00 14.08 7.31
CA CYS A 498 23.47 14.39 5.97
C CYS A 498 23.66 15.90 5.81
N THR A 499 24.69 16.28 5.08
CA THR A 499 24.86 17.65 4.61
C THR A 499 25.44 17.65 3.20
N ARG A 500 25.34 18.76 2.48
CA ARG A 500 25.84 18.83 1.10
C ARG A 500 27.36 18.66 1.10
N SER A 501 27.86 17.78 0.23
CA SER A 501 29.28 17.53 0.14
C SER A 501 30.01 18.79 -0.32
N ASN A 502 30.98 19.20 0.48
CA ASN A 502 31.88 20.33 0.25
C ASN A 502 33.18 20.00 0.99
N GLU A 503 34.35 20.35 0.43
CA GLU A 503 35.66 19.83 0.86
C GLU A 503 35.97 20.00 2.37
N ASN A 504 35.26 20.89 3.09
CA ASN A 504 35.46 21.13 4.53
C ASN A 504 34.25 20.84 5.45
N TYR A 505 33.01 20.70 4.95
CA TYR A 505 31.83 20.79 5.84
C TYR A 505 31.47 19.48 6.59
N SER A 506 31.89 18.30 6.10
CA SER A 506 31.74 17.04 6.84
C SER A 506 32.59 16.98 8.12
N ARG A 507 33.82 17.51 8.05
CA ARG A 507 34.68 17.67 9.23
C ARG A 507 34.01 18.61 10.24
N ASP A 508 33.46 19.72 9.75
CA ASP A 508 32.71 20.67 10.58
C ASP A 508 31.50 20.01 11.27
N LEU A 509 30.80 19.07 10.62
CA LEU A 509 29.64 18.41 11.22
C LEU A 509 30.03 17.52 12.42
N LYS A 510 31.11 16.76 12.32
CA LYS A 510 31.64 15.96 13.45
C LYS A 510 32.09 16.85 14.60
N GLU A 511 32.78 17.96 14.29
CA GLU A 511 33.20 18.94 15.30
C GLU A 511 32.00 19.61 15.96
N LYS A 512 30.97 19.96 15.19
CA LYS A 512 29.70 20.49 15.74
C LYS A 512 29.06 19.51 16.71
N ILE A 513 28.89 18.24 16.32
CA ILE A 513 28.35 17.19 17.20
C ILE A 513 29.18 17.05 18.48
N ALA A 514 30.51 17.09 18.36
CA ALA A 514 31.41 17.04 19.51
C ALA A 514 31.21 18.22 20.47
N ASN A 515 30.94 19.41 19.93
CA ASN A 515 30.79 20.66 20.68
C ASN A 515 29.36 20.94 21.18
N ILE A 516 28.39 20.06 20.94
CA ILE A 516 27.06 20.22 21.55
C ILE A 516 27.16 19.92 23.04
N GLU A 517 27.14 20.97 23.87
CA GLU A 517 27.14 20.80 25.33
C GLU A 517 25.72 20.61 25.89
N LYS A 518 24.75 21.29 25.29
CA LYS A 518 23.35 21.30 25.72
C LYS A 518 22.44 21.57 24.53
N TYR A 519 21.28 20.93 24.50
CA TYR A 519 20.23 21.24 23.53
C TYR A 519 19.46 22.50 23.89
N SER A 520 18.97 23.17 22.86
CA SER A 520 18.19 24.41 22.98
C SER A 520 16.79 24.19 23.61
N ILE A 521 16.33 22.94 23.61
CA ILE A 521 15.00 22.51 24.05
C ILE A 521 15.09 21.45 25.15
N SER A 522 13.95 21.17 25.80
CA SER A 522 13.83 20.04 26.71
C SER A 522 13.66 18.74 25.94
N THR A 523 14.41 17.72 26.33
CA THR A 523 14.35 16.37 25.76
C THR A 523 13.96 15.38 26.84
N GLU A 524 13.40 14.24 26.45
CA GLU A 524 12.99 13.17 27.36
C GLU A 524 13.97 12.00 27.37
N PHE A 525 14.62 11.73 26.23
CA PHE A 525 15.51 10.59 26.09
C PHE A 525 16.92 10.98 25.61
N ILE A 526 17.02 11.70 24.49
CA ILE A 526 18.32 12.04 23.92
C ILE A 526 18.97 13.21 24.66
N HIS A 527 20.26 13.11 24.93
CA HIS A 527 21.11 14.21 25.41
C HIS A 527 22.43 14.18 24.63
N PRO A 528 23.24 15.26 24.66
CA PRO A 528 24.37 15.38 23.73
C PRO A 528 25.43 14.27 23.84
N GLU A 529 25.71 13.78 25.05
CA GLU A 529 26.64 12.65 25.24
C GLU A 529 26.10 11.35 24.64
N LEU A 530 24.80 11.08 24.81
CA LEU A 530 24.16 9.90 24.23
C LEU A 530 24.16 10.00 22.70
N PHE A 531 23.85 11.16 22.13
CA PHE A 531 23.92 11.36 20.69
C PHE A 531 25.34 11.12 20.15
N ARG A 532 26.38 11.66 20.80
CA ARG A 532 27.77 11.36 20.44
C ARG A 532 28.06 9.87 20.48
N ALA A 533 27.65 9.16 21.53
CA ALA A 533 27.85 7.73 21.66
C ALA A 533 27.14 6.94 20.55
N SER A 534 25.93 7.35 20.16
CA SER A 534 25.14 6.76 19.07
C SER A 534 25.76 6.89 17.68
N THR A 535 26.78 7.74 17.50
CA THR A 535 27.56 7.81 16.24
C THR A 535 28.69 6.78 16.18
N ILE A 536 28.91 6.00 17.25
CA ILE A 536 30.02 5.06 17.38
C ILE A 536 29.54 3.64 17.10
N PHE A 537 30.11 3.01 16.08
CA PHE A 537 29.76 1.66 15.65
C PHE A 537 30.83 0.65 16.08
N GLY A 538 30.40 -0.60 16.28
CA GLY A 538 31.31 -1.73 16.50
C GLY A 538 32.23 -2.00 15.30
N LYS A 539 33.29 -2.77 15.50
CA LYS A 539 34.19 -3.18 14.40
C LYS A 539 33.39 -3.91 13.30
N SER A 540 33.64 -3.55 12.04
CA SER A 540 32.98 -4.15 10.86
C SER A 540 31.45 -4.00 10.79
N TRP A 541 30.81 -3.24 11.68
CA TRP A 541 29.36 -2.95 11.59
C TRP A 541 29.02 -2.18 10.31
N LEU A 542 29.93 -1.33 9.84
CA LEU A 542 29.72 -0.51 8.65
C LEU A 542 30.33 -1.09 7.36
N GLU A 543 30.67 -2.39 7.37
CA GLU A 543 31.29 -3.08 6.24
C GLU A 543 30.33 -4.09 5.61
N SER A 544 30.08 -3.98 4.30
CA SER A 544 29.34 -4.98 3.52
C SER A 544 29.73 -4.93 2.04
N ASP A 545 29.96 -6.11 1.47
CA ASP A 545 30.21 -6.31 0.04
C ASP A 545 28.93 -6.31 -0.80
N LYS A 546 27.76 -6.48 -0.15
CA LYS A 546 26.46 -6.51 -0.82
C LYS A 546 25.83 -5.13 -0.95
N ALA A 547 26.17 -4.21 -0.05
CA ALA A 547 25.59 -2.87 -0.05
C ALA A 547 25.94 -2.13 -1.35
N ALA A 548 24.95 -1.53 -2.01
CA ALA A 548 25.05 -0.97 -3.35
C ALA A 548 24.25 0.33 -3.48
N VAL A 549 24.58 1.14 -4.48
CA VAL A 549 23.85 2.39 -4.77
C VAL A 549 22.49 2.06 -5.40
N ASN A 550 21.42 2.52 -4.77
CA ASN A 550 20.05 2.32 -5.22
C ASN A 550 19.66 3.37 -6.26
N THR A 551 19.27 2.93 -7.46
CA THR A 551 18.82 3.80 -8.55
C THR A 551 17.51 3.30 -9.13
N ILE A 552 16.81 4.12 -9.91
CA ILE A 552 15.57 3.69 -10.58
C ILE A 552 15.80 2.50 -11.52
N SER A 553 16.93 2.50 -12.24
CA SER A 553 17.31 1.43 -13.16
C SER A 553 17.88 0.19 -12.46
N ASN A 554 18.37 0.35 -11.23
CA ASN A 554 18.94 -0.73 -10.43
C ASN A 554 18.43 -0.62 -8.97
N PRO A 555 17.19 -1.06 -8.70
CA PRO A 555 16.57 -0.94 -7.39
C PRO A 555 17.09 -2.03 -6.45
N THR A 556 18.35 -1.95 -6.03
CA THR A 556 18.99 -2.98 -5.19
C THR A 556 18.39 -3.03 -3.78
N LEU A 557 17.83 -1.91 -3.30
CA LEU A 557 17.41 -1.76 -1.92
C LEU A 557 16.24 -2.68 -1.56
N ILE A 558 15.24 -2.82 -2.45
CA ILE A 558 14.10 -3.71 -2.21
C ILE A 558 14.57 -5.17 -2.10
N VAL A 559 15.52 -5.60 -2.93
CA VAL A 559 16.03 -6.98 -2.92
C VAL A 559 16.78 -7.25 -1.63
N GLN A 560 17.70 -6.36 -1.26
CA GLN A 560 18.45 -6.49 -0.01
C GLN A 560 17.52 -6.51 1.21
N TYR A 561 16.51 -5.63 1.24
CA TYR A 561 15.56 -5.58 2.34
C TYR A 561 14.74 -6.88 2.42
N LEU A 562 14.11 -7.30 1.33
CA LEU A 562 13.23 -8.49 1.34
C LEU A 562 13.97 -9.82 1.52
N GLU A 563 15.22 -9.93 1.05
CA GLU A 563 15.97 -11.19 1.10
C GLU A 563 16.85 -11.35 2.32
N SER A 564 17.29 -10.26 2.95
CA SER A 564 18.31 -10.31 4.00
C SER A 564 17.94 -9.61 5.30
N ALA A 565 16.98 -8.67 5.28
CA ALA A 565 16.58 -7.98 6.48
C ALA A 565 15.75 -8.89 7.40
N TRP A 566 15.98 -8.79 8.70
CA TRP A 566 15.18 -9.43 9.74
C TRP A 566 15.16 -10.98 9.73
N ASN A 567 15.90 -11.64 8.84
CA ASN A 567 16.01 -13.11 8.76
C ASN A 567 16.62 -13.78 10.02
N PHE A 568 17.26 -13.01 10.90
CA PHE A 568 17.88 -13.50 12.13
C PHE A 568 16.92 -13.51 13.34
N VAL A 569 15.62 -13.24 13.13
CA VAL A 569 14.62 -13.07 14.21
C VAL A 569 13.70 -14.31 14.36
N GLU A 570 13.95 -15.42 13.66
CA GLU A 570 13.23 -16.70 13.90
C GLU A 570 13.77 -17.52 15.07
#